data_AF-A0A5V7VN72-F1
#
_entry.id   AF-A0A5V7VN72-F1
#
_cell.length_a   1.000
_cell.length_b   1.000
_cell.length_c   1.000
_cell.angle_alpha   90.00
_cell.angle_beta   90.00
_cell.angle_gamma   90.00
#
_symmetry.space_group_name_H-M   'P 1'
#
loop_
_entity.id
_entity.type
_entity.pdbx_description
1 polymer ?
#
loop_
_entity_poly.entity_id
_entity_poly.type
_entity_poly.pdbx_seq_one_letter_code
_entity_poly.pdbx_strand_id
1 'polypeptide(L)' 'KQKNTDREYRFLDGYVKNPIYEDAVMHLFILVKDFLTSDWEGGVNYGLQNGYLL' A
#
# COMPACT_ATOMS: atom_id res chain seq x y z
N LYS A 1 11.52 0.89 -2.71
CA LYS A 1 11.92 0.19 -3.96
C LYS A 1 13.40 -0.18 -3.88
N GLN A 2 13.78 -1.10 -2.99
CA GLN A 2 15.17 -1.53 -2.80
C GLN A 2 15.15 -2.96 -2.25
N LYS A 3 16.07 -3.83 -2.68
CA LYS A 3 16.13 -5.19 -2.14
C LYS A 3 16.77 -5.17 -0.76
N ASN A 4 16.46 -6.18 0.05
CA ASN A 4 17.06 -6.27 1.37
C ASN A 4 18.57 -6.57 1.30
N THR A 5 19.01 -7.35 0.31
CA THR A 5 20.42 -7.68 0.03
C THR A 5 21.27 -6.44 -0.23
N ASP A 6 20.71 -5.41 -0.88
CA ASP A 6 21.43 -4.17 -1.18
C ASP A 6 21.85 -3.43 0.10
N ARG A 7 21.19 -3.70 1.24
CA ARG A 7 21.48 -3.05 2.54
C ARG A 7 22.75 -3.59 3.20
N GLU A 8 23.29 -4.71 2.73
CA GLU A 8 24.57 -5.26 3.21
C GLU A 8 25.74 -4.32 2.88
N TYR A 9 25.61 -3.54 1.80
CA TYR A 9 26.60 -2.57 1.35
C TYR A 9 26.49 -1.20 2.02
N ARG A 10 25.63 -1.04 3.04
CA ARG A 10 25.30 0.26 3.68
C ARG A 10 26.53 1.10 4.07
N PHE A 11 27.61 0.44 4.46
CA PHE A 11 28.82 1.10 4.97
C PHE A 11 29.90 1.32 3.91
N LEU A 12 29.64 0.95 2.65
CA LEU A 12 30.56 1.26 1.56
C LEU A 12 30.41 2.74 1.15
N ASP A 13 31.53 3.38 0.83
CA ASP A 13 31.60 4.82 0.54
C ASP A 13 30.72 5.28 -0.64
N GLY A 14 30.25 4.35 -1.49
CA GLY A 14 29.37 4.64 -2.62
C GLY A 14 27.89 4.27 -2.43
N TYR A 15 27.49 3.78 -1.24
CA TYR A 15 26.12 3.35 -1.03
C TYR A 15 25.15 4.53 -0.93
N VAL A 16 24.20 4.59 -1.86
CA VAL A 16 23.10 5.56 -1.83
C VAL A 16 21.81 4.83 -1.49
N LYS A 17 21.23 5.15 -0.33
CA LYS A 17 19.95 4.60 0.10
C LYS A 17 18.82 5.21 -0.74
N ASN A 18 17.93 4.37 -1.25
CA ASN A 18 16.74 4.89 -1.92
C ASN A 18 15.84 5.63 -0.91
N PRO A 19 15.29 6.80 -1.29
CA PRO A 19 14.37 7.52 -0.43
C PRO A 19 13.08 6.72 -0.23
N ILE A 20 12.28 7.14 0.74
CA ILE A 20 10.87 6.77 0.75
C ILE A 20 10.22 7.52 -0.42
N TYR A 21 9.55 6.80 -1.29
CA TYR A 21 8.92 7.39 -2.46
C TYR A 21 7.53 7.93 -2.09
N GLU A 22 7.22 9.11 -2.59
CA GLU A 22 5.95 9.80 -2.36
C GLU A 22 4.75 8.98 -2.85
N ASP A 23 4.89 8.28 -3.98
CA ASP A 23 3.85 7.43 -4.55
C ASP A 23 3.35 6.35 -3.57
N ALA A 24 4.27 5.72 -2.82
CA ALA A 24 3.92 4.73 -1.82
C ALA A 24 3.14 5.34 -0.65
N VAL A 25 3.50 6.56 -0.24
CA VAL A 25 2.81 7.28 0.84
C VAL A 25 1.42 7.70 0.38
N MET A 26 1.32 8.31 -0.80
CA MET A 26 0.06 8.77 -1.37
C MET A 26 -0.90 7.63 -1.66
N HIS A 27 -0.40 6.51 -2.19
CA HIS A 27 -1.21 5.31 -2.41
C HIS A 27 -1.77 4.76 -1.09
N LEU A 28 -0.94 4.65 -0.05
CA LEU A 28 -1.39 4.21 1.27
C LEU A 28 -2.44 5.16 1.86
N PHE A 29 -2.18 6.47 1.77
CA PHE A 29 -3.10 7.49 2.27
C PHE A 29 -4.45 7.41 1.57
N ILE A 30 -4.47 7.34 0.23
CA ILE A 30 -5.69 7.25 -0.56
C ILE A 30 -6.45 5.97 -0.20
N LEU A 31 -5.77 4.82 -0.14
CA LEU A 31 -6.40 3.54 0.18
C LEU A 31 -7.08 3.58 1.56
N VAL A 32 -6.40 4.11 2.58
CA VAL A 32 -6.96 4.23 3.92
C VAL A 32 -8.11 5.23 3.96
N LYS A 33 -7.93 6.41 3.34
CA LYS A 33 -8.97 7.43 3.27
C LYS A 33 -10.21 6.87 2.60
N ASP A 34 -10.07 6.26 1.43
CA ASP A 34 -11.18 5.70 0.65
C ASP A 34 -11.90 4.59 1.45
N PHE A 35 -11.17 3.69 2.11
CA PHE A 35 -11.75 2.66 2.99
C PHE A 35 -12.52 3.24 4.19
N LEU A 36 -12.02 4.33 4.79
CA LEU A 36 -12.68 4.95 5.94
C LEU A 36 -13.86 5.85 5.54
N THR A 37 -13.87 6.35 4.31
CA THR A 37 -14.95 7.19 3.78
C THR A 37 -15.95 6.45 2.91
N SER A 38 -15.70 5.18 2.57
CA SER A 38 -16.66 4.37 1.86
C SER A 38 -17.91 4.17 2.72
N ASP A 39 -19.08 4.28 2.09
CA ASP A 39 -20.32 3.96 2.76
C ASP A 39 -20.28 2.52 3.30
N TRP A 40 -20.90 2.30 4.44
CA TRP A 40 -21.08 0.94 4.96
C TRP A 40 -22.06 0.19 4.05
N GLU A 41 -21.54 -0.49 3.04
CA GLU A 41 -22.29 -1.42 2.18
C GLU A 41 -22.39 -2.78 2.90
N GLY A 42 -23.04 -2.73 4.06
CA GLY A 42 -23.10 -3.84 5.00
C GLY A 42 -24.05 -4.94 4.58
N GLY A 43 -23.50 -6.05 4.10
CA GLY A 43 -24.11 -7.36 4.25
C GLY A 43 -23.86 -8.31 3.09
N VAL A 44 -24.02 -9.61 3.38
CA VAL A 44 -23.95 -10.71 2.41
C VAL A 44 -24.81 -10.44 1.15
N ASN A 45 -25.92 -9.70 1.29
CA ASN A 45 -26.78 -9.32 0.17
C ASN A 45 -26.11 -8.41 -0.86
N TYR A 46 -25.22 -7.51 -0.45
CA TYR A 46 -24.49 -6.64 -1.37
C TYR A 46 -23.49 -7.44 -2.21
N GLY A 47 -22.73 -8.33 -1.54
CA GLY A 47 -21.84 -9.27 -2.24
C GLY A 47 -22.60 -10.24 -3.16
N LEU A 48 -23.74 -10.77 -2.72
CA LEU A 48 -24.60 -11.64 -3.54
C LEU A 48 -25.13 -10.93 -4.80
N GLN A 49 -25.46 -9.63 -4.73
CA GLN A 49 -25.87 -8.85 -5.91
C GLN A 49 -24.72 -8.64 -6.91
N ASN A 50 -23.49 -8.48 -6.43
CA ASN A 50 -22.30 -8.31 -7.27
C ASN A 50 -21.70 -9.64 -7.75
N GLY A 51 -22.25 -10.78 -7.32
CA GLY A 51 -21.80 -12.12 -7.71
C GLY A 51 -20.55 -12.62 -6.96
N TYR A 52 -20.11 -11.92 -5.92
CA TYR A 52 -18.96 -12.28 -5.10
C TYR A 52 -19.12 -11.77 -3.66
N LEU A 53 -18.65 -12.53 -2.66
CA LEU A 53 -18.88 -12.20 -1.25
C LEU A 53 -17.93 -11.13 -0.67
N LEU A 54 -16.85 -10.79 -1.37
CA LEU A 54 -15.77 -9.88 -0.95
C LEU A 54 -15.38 -8.89 -2.05
#